data_AF-A0A521SZ03-F1
#
_entry.id   AF-A0A521SZ03-F1
#
_cell.length_a   1.000
_cell.length_b   1.000
_cell.length_c   1.000
_cell.angle_alpha   90.00
_cell.angle_beta   90.00
_cell.angle_gamma   90.00
#
_symmetry.space_group_name_H-M   'P 1'
#
loop_
_entity.id
_entity.type
_entity.pdbx_description
1 polymer ?
#
loop_
_entity_poly.entity_id
_entity_poly.type
_entity_poly.pdbx_seq_one_letter_code
_entity_poly.pdbx_strand_id
1 'polypeptide(L)'
;MSQPPAKLLLALVALTLAGLACQVPFLGGAAETTADPTNVAASNLTLTAIFSKSPTPVPTSQPTRAAAPQATAASTATGLIPTATPRATLSPTPLPSQSGGGVGPTATATTLAYLTPQAGITPIALDFNPAPTAATGTPETEDPGRPGPALEVAYLGDAPAIDADLSDFPATAYTLNTAVQGSGFSSGVKDISAQARLGWDEDFLYIGVRVFDNKFVQQASGAQLYRGDSLELLLDVQLDEDLNAASLSADDYQLGISPGDLIAGTVQPEAFIWAPRLEVGRLDGVVIAAGLTADGYIIEVAIPWSALGVTPAAGQTFGGLVSVSDNDDVTANTQQTVVSFAPGRAIHDPTTWRDLVLLAP
;
A
#
# COMPACT_ATOMS: atom_id res chain seq x y z
N MET A 1 -13.58 -75.90 1.33
CA MET A 1 -13.82 -76.59 0.04
C MET A 1 -14.38 -75.56 -0.93
N SER A 2 -13.89 -75.38 -2.16
CA SER A 2 -12.56 -75.65 -2.71
C SER A 2 -12.28 -74.68 -3.87
N GLN A 3 -11.01 -74.44 -4.20
CA GLN A 3 -10.49 -73.60 -5.30
C GLN A 3 -9.30 -74.37 -5.94
N PRO A 4 -8.74 -73.99 -7.10
CA PRO A 4 -9.30 -73.25 -8.25
C PRO A 4 -9.31 -74.22 -9.48
N PRO A 5 -8.56 -74.12 -10.63
CA PRO A 5 -7.39 -73.30 -10.99
C PRO A 5 -7.55 -72.39 -12.24
N ALA A 6 -6.72 -71.35 -12.33
CA ALA A 6 -6.34 -70.71 -13.60
C ALA A 6 -5.06 -71.37 -14.17
N LYS A 7 -4.78 -71.19 -15.47
CA LYS A 7 -3.50 -71.54 -16.11
C LYS A 7 -3.06 -70.49 -17.13
N LEU A 8 -1.75 -70.48 -17.42
CA LEU A 8 -0.99 -69.40 -18.07
C LEU A 8 0.00 -69.99 -19.10
N LEU A 9 0.58 -69.12 -19.95
CA LEU A 9 1.98 -69.16 -20.47
C LEU A 9 2.24 -69.58 -21.95
N LEU A 10 2.79 -68.62 -22.74
CA LEU A 10 3.75 -68.71 -23.89
C LEU A 10 3.37 -69.51 -25.18
N ALA A 11 3.86 -69.19 -26.41
CA ALA A 11 4.78 -68.16 -26.95
C ALA A 11 4.33 -67.79 -28.43
N LEU A 12 5.08 -67.39 -29.48
CA LEU A 12 6.53 -67.27 -29.83
C LEU A 12 6.73 -66.42 -31.14
N VAL A 13 7.89 -65.74 -31.33
CA VAL A 13 8.60 -65.29 -32.60
C VAL A 13 7.75 -64.60 -33.72
N ALA A 14 7.89 -63.29 -34.01
CA ALA A 14 8.96 -62.55 -34.74
C ALA A 14 8.91 -62.67 -36.30
N LEU A 15 9.39 -61.75 -37.15
CA LEU A 15 10.53 -60.81 -37.04
C LEU A 15 10.33 -59.48 -37.83
N THR A 16 11.22 -58.50 -37.58
CA THR A 16 11.29 -57.10 -38.04
C THR A 16 11.90 -56.87 -39.44
N LEU A 17 11.74 -55.65 -40.00
CA LEU A 17 12.84 -54.93 -40.65
C LEU A 17 12.73 -53.40 -40.44
N ALA A 18 13.87 -52.69 -40.46
CA ALA A 18 13.98 -51.24 -40.29
C ALA A 18 15.19 -50.69 -41.06
N GLY A 19 15.27 -49.36 -41.26
CA GLY A 19 16.43 -48.71 -41.88
C GLY A 19 16.42 -47.17 -41.80
N LEU A 20 17.55 -46.58 -41.39
CA LEU A 20 17.85 -45.14 -41.41
C LEU A 20 18.97 -44.87 -42.44
N ALA A 21 18.98 -43.68 -43.06
CA ALA A 21 20.22 -43.00 -43.51
C ALA A 21 19.97 -41.53 -43.92
N CYS A 22 20.90 -40.63 -43.49
CA CYS A 22 21.40 -39.35 -44.07
C CYS A 22 20.44 -38.31 -44.73
N GLN A 23 20.59 -36.97 -44.60
CA GLN A 23 21.75 -36.06 -44.83
C GLN A 23 22.23 -36.00 -46.31
N VAL A 24 22.46 -34.86 -47.00
CA VAL A 24 22.51 -33.41 -46.63
C VAL A 24 21.71 -32.50 -47.66
N PRO A 25 22.09 -31.30 -48.22
CA PRO A 25 21.11 -30.20 -48.47
C PRO A 25 20.95 -29.75 -49.95
N PHE A 26 20.25 -28.61 -50.20
CA PHE A 26 20.76 -27.34 -50.82
C PHE A 26 19.70 -26.52 -51.61
N LEU A 27 19.81 -25.18 -51.56
CA LEU A 27 19.20 -24.11 -52.42
C LEU A 27 17.66 -23.93 -52.56
N GLY A 28 17.18 -22.75 -52.15
CA GLY A 28 16.80 -21.72 -53.14
C GLY A 28 15.37 -21.13 -53.08
N GLY A 29 15.27 -19.79 -53.02
CA GLY A 29 14.04 -19.02 -53.31
C GLY A 29 13.59 -18.08 -52.19
N ALA A 30 13.30 -16.81 -52.51
CA ALA A 30 12.77 -15.80 -51.58
C ALA A 30 11.78 -14.87 -52.30
N ALA A 31 10.71 -14.45 -51.62
CA ALA A 31 9.88 -13.26 -51.91
C ALA A 31 8.88 -13.00 -50.75
N GLU A 32 8.37 -11.77 -50.65
CA GLU A 32 7.25 -11.36 -49.78
C GLU A 32 5.92 -12.03 -50.23
N THR A 33 4.76 -11.97 -49.56
CA THR A 33 4.14 -11.04 -48.56
C THR A 33 3.05 -11.86 -47.80
N THR A 34 2.33 -11.45 -46.74
CA THR A 34 1.97 -10.15 -46.16
C THR A 34 2.16 -10.13 -44.61
N ALA A 35 1.57 -9.14 -43.92
CA ALA A 35 1.38 -9.12 -42.47
C ALA A 35 -0.12 -9.19 -42.10
N ASP A 36 -0.43 -9.68 -40.89
CA ASP A 36 -1.76 -9.68 -40.25
C ASP A 36 -1.66 -8.99 -38.87
N PRO A 37 -2.37 -7.88 -38.60
CA PRO A 37 -2.13 -7.06 -37.42
C PRO A 37 -3.12 -7.32 -36.27
N THR A 38 -3.02 -8.47 -35.59
CA THR A 38 -3.76 -8.75 -34.34
C THR A 38 -2.89 -9.29 -33.20
N ASN A 39 -2.01 -8.44 -32.67
CA ASN A 39 -1.40 -8.67 -31.36
C ASN A 39 -1.56 -7.40 -30.49
N VAL A 40 -2.37 -7.49 -29.43
CA VAL A 40 -2.62 -6.38 -28.50
C VAL A 40 -1.43 -6.29 -27.56
N ALA A 41 -0.69 -5.18 -27.62
CA ALA A 41 0.43 -4.94 -26.74
C ALA A 41 -0.05 -4.78 -25.29
N ALA A 42 0.17 -5.82 -24.47
CA ALA A 42 0.17 -5.65 -23.02
C ALA A 42 1.33 -4.72 -22.63
N SER A 43 1.00 -3.60 -21.97
CA SER A 43 1.97 -2.56 -21.60
C SER A 43 2.94 -3.06 -20.51
N ASN A 44 4.00 -3.74 -20.91
CA ASN A 44 5.02 -4.26 -20.02
C ASN A 44 5.90 -3.12 -19.47
N LEU A 45 5.49 -2.51 -18.35
CA LEU A 45 6.26 -1.52 -17.60
C LEU A 45 7.41 -2.17 -16.81
N THR A 46 8.32 -2.84 -17.53
CA THR A 46 9.45 -3.58 -16.96
C THR A 46 10.48 -2.67 -16.29
N LEU A 47 10.62 -2.81 -14.97
CA LEU A 47 11.64 -2.17 -14.14
C LEU A 47 13.06 -2.43 -14.68
N THR A 48 13.71 -1.41 -15.25
CA THR A 48 15.04 -1.53 -15.87
C THR A 48 16.02 -0.50 -15.29
N ALA A 49 16.52 -0.78 -14.07
CA ALA A 49 17.60 0.00 -13.45
C ALA A 49 18.98 -0.56 -13.87
N ILE A 50 19.71 0.19 -14.70
CA ILE A 50 21.04 -0.23 -15.19
C ILE A 50 22.10 -0.08 -14.10
N PHE A 51 22.48 -1.18 -13.46
CA PHE A 51 23.65 -1.22 -12.57
C PHE A 51 24.94 -1.39 -13.36
N SER A 52 25.87 -0.44 -13.23
CA SER A 52 27.19 -0.52 -13.88
C SER A 52 28.25 0.34 -13.16
N LYS A 53 28.80 -0.17 -12.05
CA LYS A 53 30.17 0.16 -11.64
C LYS A 53 30.77 -0.88 -10.70
N SER A 54 31.96 -1.37 -11.04
CA SER A 54 32.75 -2.27 -10.20
C SER A 54 33.47 -1.49 -9.08
N PRO A 55 33.56 -2.01 -7.84
CA PRO A 55 34.41 -1.43 -6.80
C PRO A 55 35.83 -2.02 -6.84
N THR A 56 36.85 -1.15 -6.88
CA THR A 56 38.22 -1.49 -6.44
C THR A 56 38.43 -1.00 -5.01
N PRO A 57 39.08 -1.78 -4.13
CA PRO A 57 39.21 -1.43 -2.71
C PRO A 57 40.29 -0.37 -2.45
N VAL A 58 40.04 0.50 -1.47
CA VAL A 58 40.99 1.46 -0.88
C VAL A 58 40.92 1.31 0.65
N PRO A 59 42.04 1.24 1.39
CA PRO A 59 42.05 0.76 2.77
C PRO A 59 41.59 1.80 3.81
N THR A 60 40.99 1.29 4.88
CA THR A 60 40.49 2.05 6.05
C THR A 60 41.62 2.63 6.89
N SER A 61 41.44 3.87 7.40
CA SER A 61 42.25 4.43 8.48
C SER A 61 41.36 4.87 9.66
N GLN A 62 41.68 4.34 10.85
CA GLN A 62 40.93 4.55 12.09
C GLN A 62 41.48 5.74 12.89
N PRO A 63 40.63 6.65 13.41
CA PRO A 63 41.01 7.57 14.48
C PRO A 63 40.78 6.95 15.87
N THR A 64 41.70 7.19 16.80
CA THR A 64 41.67 6.60 18.16
C THR A 64 40.89 7.47 19.16
N ARG A 65 40.14 6.82 20.05
CA ARG A 65 39.41 7.42 21.16
C ARG A 65 40.32 8.19 22.13
N ALA A 66 39.93 9.42 22.48
CA ALA A 66 40.45 10.17 23.64
C ALA A 66 39.33 10.40 24.66
N ALA A 67 39.68 10.62 25.93
CA ALA A 67 38.74 10.69 27.05
C ALA A 67 38.42 12.12 27.51
N ALA A 68 37.26 12.29 28.15
CA ALA A 68 36.85 13.54 28.80
C ALA A 68 37.52 13.74 30.18
N PRO A 69 37.40 14.96 30.74
CA PRO A 69 37.18 15.12 32.17
C PRO A 69 35.86 15.85 32.49
N GLN A 70 35.26 15.53 33.64
CA GLN A 70 34.11 16.27 34.19
C GLN A 70 34.53 17.60 34.82
N ALA A 71 33.57 18.54 34.92
CA ALA A 71 33.59 19.65 35.86
C ALA A 71 32.19 19.86 36.45
N THR A 72 32.09 20.46 37.64
CA THR A 72 30.89 20.46 38.50
C THR A 72 30.10 21.78 38.49
N ALA A 73 28.87 21.71 39.00
CA ALA A 73 27.88 22.81 38.99
C ALA A 73 28.09 23.88 40.07
N ALA A 74 27.50 25.06 39.84
CA ALA A 74 27.05 26.00 40.86
C ALA A 74 25.92 26.89 40.31
N SER A 75 25.09 27.48 41.20
CA SER A 75 23.94 28.34 40.85
C SER A 75 24.06 29.70 41.54
N THR A 76 23.62 30.78 40.86
CA THR A 76 23.23 32.04 41.50
C THR A 76 22.14 32.75 40.67
N ALA A 77 21.36 33.64 41.29
CA ALA A 77 20.10 34.17 40.76
C ALA A 77 20.11 35.71 40.53
N THR A 78 18.92 36.31 40.38
CA THR A 78 18.61 37.75 40.11
C THR A 78 18.74 38.11 38.61
N GLY A 79 17.78 38.73 37.90
CA GLY A 79 16.39 39.10 38.23
C GLY A 79 16.11 40.61 38.21
N LEU A 80 15.28 41.12 37.27
CA LEU A 80 14.57 42.41 37.35
C LEU A 80 13.55 42.57 36.19
N ILE A 81 12.62 43.52 36.33
CA ILE A 81 11.53 43.85 35.39
C ILE A 81 11.66 45.33 34.96
N PRO A 82 11.10 45.75 33.81
CA PRO A 82 10.24 46.95 33.88
C PRO A 82 8.94 46.87 33.03
N THR A 83 7.94 47.64 33.46
CA THR A 83 6.59 47.76 32.84
C THR A 83 6.45 49.07 32.05
N ALA A 84 5.67 49.08 30.95
CA ALA A 84 5.19 50.31 30.31
C ALA A 84 3.83 50.14 29.60
N THR A 85 2.98 51.18 29.66
CA THR A 85 1.63 51.33 29.02
C THR A 85 1.10 52.75 29.38
N PRO A 86 0.03 53.31 28.76
CA PRO A 86 -0.62 53.04 27.46
C PRO A 86 -0.97 54.33 26.62
N ARG A 87 -1.72 54.15 25.51
CA ARG A 87 -2.84 55.00 24.99
C ARG A 87 -2.61 56.25 24.10
N ALA A 88 -3.15 56.17 22.87
CA ALA A 88 -4.11 57.10 22.20
C ALA A 88 -4.61 56.39 20.91
N THR A 89 -5.89 56.21 20.54
CA THR A 89 -7.13 57.03 20.56
C THR A 89 -7.21 58.07 19.42
N LEU A 90 -7.91 57.73 18.32
CA LEU A 90 -8.63 58.65 17.42
C LEU A 90 -9.84 57.97 16.76
N SER A 91 -10.82 58.76 16.32
CA SER A 91 -11.99 58.35 15.50
C SER A 91 -12.40 59.52 14.59
N PRO A 92 -13.04 59.25 13.44
CA PRO A 92 -14.23 60.02 13.06
C PRO A 92 -15.34 59.18 12.39
N THR A 93 -16.41 59.84 11.94
CA THR A 93 -17.75 59.29 11.58
C THR A 93 -18.50 60.38 10.76
N PRO A 94 -19.53 60.14 9.89
CA PRO A 94 -20.04 58.93 9.20
C PRO A 94 -20.17 59.04 7.64
N LEU A 95 -20.61 57.93 7.01
CA LEU A 95 -21.46 57.71 5.80
C LEU A 95 -21.70 58.82 4.72
N PRO A 96 -21.88 58.41 3.44
CA PRO A 96 -23.26 58.28 2.92
C PRO A 96 -23.55 56.97 2.15
N SER A 97 -24.85 56.65 2.00
CA SER A 97 -25.35 55.38 1.45
C SER A 97 -25.45 55.34 -0.08
N GLN A 98 -25.35 54.15 -0.68
CA GLN A 98 -26.10 53.79 -1.90
C GLN A 98 -26.59 52.33 -1.86
N SER A 99 -27.58 52.03 -2.70
CA SER A 99 -28.39 50.79 -2.68
C SER A 99 -27.82 49.69 -3.58
N GLY A 100 -27.86 48.44 -3.10
CA GLY A 100 -27.69 47.22 -3.89
C GLY A 100 -28.40 46.06 -3.18
N GLY A 101 -29.41 45.46 -3.82
CA GLY A 101 -30.31 44.51 -3.15
C GLY A 101 -29.81 43.07 -3.16
N GLY A 102 -30.01 42.35 -2.05
CA GLY A 102 -29.86 40.90 -1.95
C GLY A 102 -30.78 40.37 -0.85
N VAL A 103 -31.80 39.60 -1.21
CA VAL A 103 -32.73 39.01 -0.23
C VAL A 103 -32.06 37.79 0.39
N GLY A 104 -31.68 37.90 1.66
CA GLY A 104 -31.06 36.79 2.39
C GLY A 104 -32.07 35.67 2.68
N PRO A 105 -31.73 34.40 2.40
CA PRO A 105 -32.49 33.27 2.92
C PRO A 105 -32.10 32.99 4.37
N THR A 106 -33.10 32.94 5.23
CA THR A 106 -33.05 32.34 6.57
C THR A 106 -32.33 30.99 6.54
N ALA A 107 -31.42 30.76 7.47
CA ALA A 107 -30.77 29.46 7.62
C ALA A 107 -31.77 28.38 8.06
N THR A 108 -31.90 27.34 7.24
CA THR A 108 -32.44 26.03 7.61
C THR A 108 -31.46 24.99 7.06
N ALA A 109 -31.01 24.07 7.90
CA ALA A 109 -29.86 23.23 7.58
C ALA A 109 -30.16 22.16 6.51
N THR A 110 -29.17 21.88 5.66
CA THR A 110 -29.08 20.65 4.87
C THR A 110 -27.93 19.81 5.41
N THR A 111 -28.22 18.54 5.66
CA THR A 111 -27.40 17.55 6.36
C THR A 111 -26.03 17.29 5.72
N LEU A 112 -24.97 17.22 6.53
CA LEU A 112 -23.70 16.59 6.14
C LEU A 112 -23.89 15.07 6.06
N ALA A 113 -23.51 14.45 4.95
CA ALA A 113 -23.67 13.02 4.73
C ALA A 113 -22.53 12.22 5.39
N TYR A 114 -22.48 12.21 6.72
CA TYR A 114 -21.54 11.36 7.46
C TYR A 114 -21.93 9.88 7.38
N LEU A 115 -20.97 9.04 6.95
CA LEU A 115 -21.04 7.60 7.14
C LEU A 115 -20.61 7.28 8.58
N THR A 116 -21.58 7.11 9.49
CA THR A 116 -21.30 6.52 10.80
C THR A 116 -21.09 5.01 10.65
N PRO A 117 -19.91 4.45 10.99
CA PRO A 117 -19.73 2.99 11.00
C PRO A 117 -20.66 2.35 12.02
N GLN A 118 -21.46 1.37 11.61
CA GLN A 118 -22.28 0.58 12.53
C GLN A 118 -21.63 -0.78 12.75
N ALA A 119 -21.22 -1.06 13.98
CA ALA A 119 -20.56 -2.32 14.35
C ALA A 119 -21.45 -3.53 14.02
N GLY A 120 -21.00 -4.40 13.10
CA GLY A 120 -21.74 -5.58 12.68
C GLY A 120 -20.96 -6.46 11.71
N ILE A 121 -20.97 -7.77 11.95
CA ILE A 121 -20.27 -8.81 11.16
C ILE A 121 -21.04 -9.21 9.88
N THR A 122 -21.52 -8.21 9.13
CA THR A 122 -22.22 -8.38 7.85
C THR A 122 -21.62 -7.44 6.80
N PRO A 123 -21.25 -7.91 5.60
CA PRO A 123 -20.69 -7.05 4.56
C PRO A 123 -21.60 -5.87 4.22
N ILE A 124 -21.03 -4.66 4.19
CA ILE A 124 -21.73 -3.44 3.78
C ILE A 124 -21.95 -3.51 2.26
N ALA A 125 -23.20 -3.59 1.84
CA ALA A 125 -23.58 -3.46 0.44
C ALA A 125 -23.58 -1.98 0.04
N LEU A 126 -22.67 -1.59 -0.86
CA LEU A 126 -22.66 -0.26 -1.47
C LEU A 126 -23.63 -0.22 -2.65
N ASP A 127 -24.79 0.43 -2.47
CA ASP A 127 -25.74 0.69 -3.54
C ASP A 127 -25.37 1.99 -4.29
N PHE A 128 -24.92 1.84 -5.54
CA PHE A 128 -24.56 2.96 -6.41
C PHE A 128 -25.75 3.33 -7.31
N ASN A 129 -26.67 4.15 -6.78
CA ASN A 129 -27.70 4.76 -7.61
C ASN A 129 -27.06 5.72 -8.64
N PRO A 130 -27.25 5.53 -9.96
CA PRO A 130 -26.62 6.35 -10.98
C PRO A 130 -27.14 7.80 -10.94
N ALA A 131 -26.22 8.76 -11.02
CA ALA A 131 -26.56 10.18 -10.96
C ALA A 131 -27.36 10.64 -12.20
N PRO A 132 -28.38 11.51 -12.04
CA PRO A 132 -29.02 12.16 -13.17
C PRO A 132 -28.05 13.12 -13.87
N THR A 133 -28.19 13.25 -15.20
CA THR A 133 -27.25 13.98 -16.08
C THR A 133 -26.98 15.41 -15.61
N ALA A 134 -25.70 15.79 -15.57
CA ALA A 134 -25.22 17.05 -15.03
C ALA A 134 -25.73 18.30 -15.76
N ALA A 135 -25.84 19.40 -15.00
CA ALA A 135 -25.83 20.77 -15.48
C ALA A 135 -24.58 21.47 -14.93
N THR A 136 -23.95 22.33 -15.72
CA THR A 136 -22.62 22.89 -15.42
C THR A 136 -22.64 23.92 -14.29
N GLY A 137 -21.87 23.66 -13.22
CA GLY A 137 -21.55 24.63 -12.17
C GLY A 137 -20.19 25.29 -12.37
N THR A 138 -20.05 26.53 -11.89
CA THR A 138 -18.75 27.21 -11.66
C THR A 138 -18.05 26.64 -10.41
N PRO A 139 -16.72 26.77 -10.28
CA PRO A 139 -15.95 26.00 -9.31
C PRO A 139 -16.28 26.37 -7.86
N GLU A 140 -16.32 25.36 -7.00
CA GLU A 140 -16.34 25.52 -5.55
C GLU A 140 -14.95 25.92 -5.04
N THR A 141 -14.88 26.51 -3.85
CA THR A 141 -13.62 26.72 -3.13
C THR A 141 -13.23 25.42 -2.46
N GLU A 142 -12.30 24.69 -3.06
CA GLU A 142 -11.93 23.34 -2.63
C GLU A 142 -11.24 23.33 -1.25
N ASP A 143 -11.56 22.29 -0.47
CA ASP A 143 -10.89 21.93 0.78
C ASP A 143 -9.55 21.26 0.42
N PRO A 144 -8.39 21.69 0.94
CA PRO A 144 -7.07 21.29 0.41
C PRO A 144 -6.62 19.86 0.77
N GLY A 145 -7.52 18.94 1.11
CA GLY A 145 -7.20 17.53 1.36
C GLY A 145 -7.01 16.71 0.07
N ARG A 146 -6.44 15.51 0.18
CA ARG A 146 -6.42 14.51 -0.92
C ARG A 146 -7.87 14.06 -1.23
N PRO A 147 -8.19 13.71 -2.48
CA PRO A 147 -9.58 13.44 -2.88
C PRO A 147 -10.19 12.20 -2.22
N GLY A 148 -11.44 12.27 -1.77
CA GLY A 148 -12.21 11.10 -1.30
C GLY A 148 -12.20 10.90 0.22
N PRO A 149 -12.56 9.70 0.73
CA PRO A 149 -12.60 9.45 2.17
C PRO A 149 -11.21 9.25 2.76
N ALA A 150 -10.94 9.90 3.89
CA ALA A 150 -9.71 9.74 4.66
C ALA A 150 -9.61 8.36 5.34
N LEU A 151 -8.38 7.97 5.62
CA LEU A 151 -7.99 6.87 6.51
C LEU A 151 -7.72 7.46 7.91
N GLU A 152 -8.64 7.26 8.84
CA GLU A 152 -8.43 7.63 10.24
C GLU A 152 -7.61 6.53 10.93
N VAL A 153 -6.49 6.93 11.55
CA VAL A 153 -5.58 6.03 12.26
C VAL A 153 -5.77 6.28 13.74
N ALA A 154 -6.32 5.31 14.48
CA ALA A 154 -6.66 5.51 15.89
C ALA A 154 -5.41 5.49 16.78
N TYR A 155 -5.32 6.41 17.76
CA TYR A 155 -4.25 6.33 18.77
C TYR A 155 -4.46 5.11 19.68
N LEU A 156 -3.39 4.35 19.91
CA LEU A 156 -3.38 3.12 20.73
C LEU A 156 -2.57 3.35 22.01
N GLY A 157 -3.26 3.65 23.11
CA GLY A 157 -2.62 3.86 24.42
C GLY A 157 -2.03 2.59 25.07
N ASP A 158 -2.42 1.42 24.56
CA ASP A 158 -1.76 0.13 24.77
C ASP A 158 -1.44 -0.42 23.37
N ALA A 159 -0.18 -0.74 23.08
CA ALA A 159 0.24 -1.27 21.79
C ALA A 159 -0.35 -2.68 21.54
N PRO A 160 -0.80 -2.99 20.31
CA PRO A 160 -1.39 -4.28 19.97
C PRO A 160 -0.35 -5.40 19.96
N ALA A 161 -0.80 -6.62 20.22
CA ALA A 161 -0.02 -7.80 19.88
C ALA A 161 0.11 -7.91 18.35
N ILE A 162 1.27 -8.35 17.89
CA ILE A 162 1.50 -8.71 16.49
C ILE A 162 1.60 -10.23 16.46
N ASP A 163 0.45 -10.90 16.44
CA ASP A 163 0.32 -12.37 16.56
C ASP A 163 -0.74 -13.02 15.63
N ALA A 164 -1.37 -12.20 14.78
CA ALA A 164 -2.41 -12.52 13.80
C ALA A 164 -3.84 -12.73 14.35
N ASP A 165 -4.18 -12.14 15.50
CA ASP A 165 -5.57 -11.94 15.95
C ASP A 165 -5.93 -10.45 16.15
N LEU A 166 -6.67 -9.88 15.17
CA LEU A 166 -7.18 -8.50 15.10
C LEU A 166 -8.24 -8.15 16.18
N SER A 167 -8.10 -8.68 17.39
CA SER A 167 -9.01 -8.51 18.52
C SER A 167 -8.75 -7.24 19.33
N ASP A 168 -7.52 -6.73 19.32
CA ASP A 168 -7.08 -5.48 19.95
C ASP A 168 -7.02 -4.30 18.95
N PHE A 169 -6.81 -4.57 17.67
CA PHE A 169 -6.89 -3.57 16.59
C PHE A 169 -8.24 -2.84 16.54
N PRO A 170 -8.28 -1.53 16.21
CA PRO A 170 -9.49 -0.71 16.17
C PRO A 170 -10.70 -1.32 15.44
N ALA A 171 -11.90 -1.04 15.93
CA ALA A 171 -13.14 -1.55 15.32
C ALA A 171 -13.47 -0.93 13.95
N THR A 172 -12.89 0.23 13.62
CA THR A 172 -13.02 0.88 12.31
C THR A 172 -12.21 0.10 11.27
N ALA A 173 -12.88 -0.38 10.22
CA ALA A 173 -12.26 -1.19 9.18
C ALA A 173 -12.54 -0.62 7.77
N TYR A 174 -11.48 -0.43 7.00
CA TYR A 174 -11.49 0.09 5.63
C TYR A 174 -11.56 -1.07 4.63
N THR A 175 -12.52 -1.03 3.72
CA THR A 175 -12.74 -2.11 2.75
C THR A 175 -11.89 -1.91 1.50
N LEU A 176 -11.10 -2.92 1.15
CA LEU A 176 -10.29 -3.02 -0.06
C LEU A 176 -10.93 -4.06 -0.99
N ASN A 177 -11.90 -3.66 -1.81
CA ASN A 177 -12.66 -4.58 -2.67
C ASN A 177 -12.68 -4.19 -4.15
N THR A 178 -12.03 -3.08 -4.52
CA THR A 178 -11.99 -2.62 -5.91
C THR A 178 -10.65 -2.99 -6.53
N ALA A 179 -10.70 -3.87 -7.55
CA ALA A 179 -9.54 -4.25 -8.34
C ALA A 179 -9.08 -3.09 -9.24
N VAL A 180 -7.92 -2.50 -8.94
CA VAL A 180 -7.31 -1.42 -9.74
C VAL A 180 -6.34 -1.96 -10.79
N GLN A 181 -5.86 -3.19 -10.61
CA GLN A 181 -5.11 -3.97 -11.57
C GLN A 181 -5.71 -5.37 -11.65
N GLY A 182 -5.71 -5.97 -12.84
CA GLY A 182 -5.96 -7.41 -12.98
C GLY A 182 -7.41 -7.88 -12.80
N SER A 183 -8.40 -6.99 -12.89
CA SER A 183 -9.83 -7.31 -12.68
C SER A 183 -10.42 -8.42 -13.56
N GLY A 184 -9.70 -8.89 -14.59
CA GLY A 184 -10.05 -10.07 -15.39
C GLY A 184 -9.54 -11.40 -14.84
N PHE A 185 -8.73 -11.40 -13.78
CA PHE A 185 -8.27 -12.60 -13.07
C PHE A 185 -9.19 -12.93 -11.88
N SER A 186 -9.64 -11.91 -11.13
CA SER A 186 -10.53 -12.09 -9.98
C SER A 186 -11.98 -12.48 -10.36
N SER A 187 -12.51 -13.56 -9.76
CA SER A 187 -13.91 -13.98 -9.84
C SER A 187 -14.88 -13.16 -8.96
N GLY A 188 -14.35 -12.27 -8.11
CA GLY A 188 -15.08 -11.30 -7.30
C GLY A 188 -14.52 -11.18 -5.88
N VAL A 189 -15.29 -10.59 -4.96
CA VAL A 189 -14.86 -10.32 -3.56
C VAL A 189 -14.54 -11.56 -2.72
N LYS A 190 -14.77 -12.76 -3.25
CA LYS A 190 -14.39 -14.05 -2.65
C LYS A 190 -13.12 -14.67 -3.24
N ASP A 191 -12.66 -14.19 -4.40
CA ASP A 191 -11.30 -14.46 -4.88
C ASP A 191 -10.34 -13.55 -4.13
N ILE A 192 -10.61 -12.23 -4.14
CA ILE A 192 -9.81 -11.25 -3.42
C ILE A 192 -10.67 -10.09 -2.91
N SER A 193 -10.62 -9.84 -1.60
CA SER A 193 -10.95 -8.56 -0.97
C SER A 193 -10.31 -8.48 0.42
N ALA A 194 -10.17 -7.29 1.00
CA ALA A 194 -9.61 -7.17 2.35
C ALA A 194 -10.32 -6.12 3.22
N GLN A 195 -10.09 -6.21 4.53
CA GLN A 195 -10.49 -5.22 5.52
C GLN A 195 -9.26 -4.83 6.34
N ALA A 196 -8.84 -3.57 6.22
CA ALA A 196 -7.69 -3.01 6.94
C ALA A 196 -8.13 -2.18 8.14
N ARG A 197 -7.44 -2.33 9.27
CA ARG A 197 -7.59 -1.55 10.51
C ARG A 197 -6.28 -0.83 10.78
N LEU A 198 -6.35 0.43 11.18
CA LEU A 198 -5.20 1.32 11.30
C LEU A 198 -5.12 1.91 12.70
N GLY A 199 -3.95 1.81 13.33
CA GLY A 199 -3.66 2.41 14.62
C GLY A 199 -2.26 3.00 14.67
N TRP A 200 -1.96 3.82 15.68
CA TRP A 200 -0.63 4.39 15.90
C TRP A 200 -0.33 4.61 17.39
N ASP A 201 0.95 4.56 17.74
CA ASP A 201 1.49 5.13 18.98
C ASP A 201 2.75 5.97 18.65
N GLU A 202 3.44 6.47 19.68
CA GLU A 202 4.65 7.28 19.49
C GLU A 202 5.81 6.57 18.75
N ASP A 203 5.86 5.24 18.75
CA ASP A 203 6.94 4.44 18.16
C ASP A 203 6.57 3.82 16.79
N PHE A 204 5.30 3.43 16.56
CA PHE A 204 4.86 2.65 15.39
C PHE A 204 3.56 3.13 14.71
N LEU A 205 3.51 2.90 13.39
CA LEU A 205 2.28 2.78 12.61
C LEU A 205 1.85 1.30 12.59
N TYR A 206 0.62 1.02 12.99
CA TYR A 206 0.02 -0.32 13.04
C TYR A 206 -0.98 -0.54 11.91
N ILE A 207 -0.80 -1.63 11.16
CA ILE A 207 -1.69 -2.03 10.06
C ILE A 207 -2.06 -3.51 10.24
N GLY A 208 -3.34 -3.75 10.55
CA GLY A 208 -3.90 -5.10 10.72
C GLY A 208 -4.94 -5.38 9.63
N VAL A 209 -4.77 -6.47 8.87
CA VAL A 209 -5.56 -6.73 7.65
C VAL A 209 -6.08 -8.15 7.61
N ARG A 210 -7.41 -8.29 7.48
CA ARG A 210 -8.08 -9.56 7.14
C ARG A 210 -8.26 -9.61 5.61
N VAL A 211 -7.57 -10.52 4.93
CA VAL A 211 -7.59 -10.69 3.47
C VAL A 211 -8.42 -11.91 3.10
N PHE A 212 -9.63 -11.69 2.58
CA PHE A 212 -10.46 -12.73 1.97
C PHE A 212 -9.84 -13.14 0.65
N ASP A 213 -9.39 -14.38 0.61
CA ASP A 213 -8.54 -14.94 -0.42
C ASP A 213 -8.93 -16.43 -0.60
N ASN A 214 -9.06 -16.88 -1.84
CA ASN A 214 -9.49 -18.25 -2.14
C ASN A 214 -8.33 -19.27 -2.10
N LYS A 215 -7.07 -18.83 -2.22
CA LYS A 215 -5.92 -19.68 -2.61
C LYS A 215 -4.53 -19.01 -2.48
N PHE A 216 -4.19 -18.46 -1.32
CA PHE A 216 -2.85 -18.00 -0.92
C PHE A 216 -1.63 -18.69 -1.59
N VAL A 217 -0.80 -17.91 -2.31
CA VAL A 217 0.52 -18.25 -2.86
C VAL A 217 1.53 -17.09 -2.72
N GLN A 218 2.09 -16.91 -1.52
CA GLN A 218 3.26 -16.05 -1.30
C GLN A 218 4.59 -16.82 -1.35
N GLN A 219 5.14 -16.99 -2.57
CA GLN A 219 6.48 -17.56 -2.83
C GLN A 219 7.49 -16.51 -3.37
N ALA A 220 7.15 -15.23 -3.32
CA ALA A 220 7.96 -14.11 -3.81
C ALA A 220 8.66 -13.37 -2.66
N SER A 221 9.76 -12.68 -2.96
CA SER A 221 10.62 -12.05 -1.95
C SER A 221 11.36 -10.81 -2.45
N GLY A 222 11.81 -9.98 -1.51
CA GLY A 222 12.49 -8.71 -1.69
C GLY A 222 11.79 -7.80 -2.69
N ALA A 223 12.56 -7.24 -3.63
CA ALA A 223 12.07 -6.34 -4.67
C ALA A 223 10.99 -6.92 -5.61
N GLN A 224 10.63 -8.20 -5.48
CA GLN A 224 9.61 -8.89 -6.26
C GLN A 224 8.45 -9.45 -5.42
N LEU A 225 8.38 -9.17 -4.11
CA LEU A 225 7.36 -9.75 -3.20
C LEU A 225 5.90 -9.45 -3.61
N TYR A 226 5.67 -8.39 -4.38
CA TYR A 226 4.37 -8.01 -4.97
C TYR A 226 3.78 -9.07 -5.93
N ARG A 227 4.59 -10.08 -6.31
CA ARG A 227 4.22 -11.20 -7.18
C ARG A 227 3.65 -12.42 -6.43
N GLY A 228 3.37 -12.26 -5.15
CA GLY A 228 2.59 -13.18 -4.33
C GLY A 228 1.72 -12.35 -3.37
N ASP A 229 0.90 -13.00 -2.57
CA ASP A 229 -0.07 -12.29 -1.72
C ASP A 229 0.63 -11.41 -0.70
N SER A 230 0.40 -10.11 -0.81
CA SER A 230 1.21 -9.10 -0.14
C SER A 230 0.45 -7.79 0.03
N LEU A 231 0.79 -7.11 1.10
CA LEU A 231 0.29 -5.79 1.45
C LEU A 231 1.16 -4.73 0.75
N GLU A 232 0.53 -3.68 0.21
CA GLU A 232 1.21 -2.47 -0.25
C GLU A 232 0.69 -1.27 0.54
N LEU A 233 1.62 -0.47 1.08
CA LEU A 233 1.38 0.84 1.68
C LEU A 233 1.99 1.90 0.76
N LEU A 234 1.19 2.88 0.36
CA LEU A 234 1.67 4.15 -0.19
C LEU A 234 1.57 5.19 0.93
N LEU A 235 2.64 5.95 1.17
CA LEU A 235 2.69 6.94 2.23
C LEU A 235 3.60 8.12 1.85
N ASP A 236 2.99 9.27 1.62
CA ASP A 236 3.62 10.59 1.54
C ASP A 236 3.71 11.16 2.96
N VAL A 237 4.94 11.38 3.44
CA VAL A 237 5.18 11.84 4.82
C VAL A 237 5.30 13.36 4.98
N GLN A 238 5.18 14.15 3.91
CA GLN A 238 5.36 15.62 3.93
C GLN A 238 4.26 16.40 3.19
N LEU A 239 3.07 15.80 3.00
CA LEU A 239 1.86 16.30 2.33
C LEU A 239 1.71 17.81 2.16
N ASP A 240 1.80 18.59 3.26
CA ASP A 240 1.63 20.05 3.24
C ASP A 240 2.70 20.80 2.42
N GLU A 241 3.88 20.21 2.21
CA GLU A 241 4.99 20.81 1.46
C GLU A 241 4.82 20.69 -0.06
N ASP A 242 4.20 19.61 -0.57
CA ASP A 242 4.09 19.37 -2.02
C ASP A 242 2.75 18.88 -2.59
N LEU A 243 1.68 18.71 -1.77
CA LEU A 243 0.25 18.40 -2.03
C LEU A 243 -0.29 18.28 -3.48
N ASN A 244 0.16 19.10 -4.41
CA ASN A 244 -0.23 19.11 -5.82
C ASN A 244 0.77 18.38 -6.75
N ALA A 245 1.78 17.70 -6.20
CA ALA A 245 2.79 16.94 -6.93
C ALA A 245 2.23 15.61 -7.46
N ALA A 246 2.07 15.52 -8.79
CA ALA A 246 1.60 14.32 -9.48
C ALA A 246 2.75 13.37 -9.90
N SER A 247 3.79 13.25 -9.07
CA SER A 247 5.00 12.44 -9.32
C SER A 247 5.79 12.24 -8.04
N LEU A 248 6.27 11.01 -7.79
CA LEU A 248 6.92 10.65 -6.52
C LEU A 248 8.12 11.54 -6.13
N SER A 249 8.13 12.00 -4.89
CA SER A 249 9.10 12.87 -4.22
C SER A 249 10.30 12.10 -3.59
N ALA A 250 10.89 12.63 -2.51
CA ALA A 250 11.90 11.94 -1.68
C ALA A 250 11.33 11.42 -0.34
N ASP A 251 10.10 11.79 -0.06
CA ASP A 251 9.28 11.61 1.15
C ASP A 251 8.01 10.80 0.85
N ASP A 252 7.73 10.54 -0.44
CA ASP A 252 6.88 9.49 -0.97
C ASP A 252 7.50 8.09 -0.78
N TYR A 253 6.91 7.30 0.09
CA TYR A 253 7.24 5.90 0.29
C TYR A 253 6.26 4.96 -0.44
N GLN A 254 6.81 3.96 -1.12
CA GLN A 254 6.10 2.78 -1.61
C GLN A 254 6.67 1.56 -0.90
N LEU A 255 5.91 0.96 0.03
CA LEU A 255 6.32 -0.22 0.79
C LEU A 255 5.52 -1.45 0.38
N GLY A 256 6.21 -2.58 0.22
CA GLY A 256 5.63 -3.90 0.16
C GLY A 256 5.87 -4.66 1.45
N ILE A 257 4.86 -5.36 1.97
CA ILE A 257 4.97 -6.22 3.15
C ILE A 257 4.45 -7.62 2.81
N SER A 258 5.33 -8.61 2.96
CA SER A 258 5.06 -10.02 2.72
C SER A 258 4.71 -10.73 4.04
N PRO A 259 3.60 -11.49 4.11
CA PRO A 259 3.32 -12.42 5.21
C PRO A 259 4.27 -13.63 5.25
N GLY A 260 5.12 -13.80 4.23
CA GLY A 260 5.92 -15.00 4.03
C GLY A 260 5.09 -16.19 3.53
N ASP A 261 5.73 -17.33 3.34
CA ASP A 261 5.09 -18.57 2.89
C ASP A 261 4.43 -19.29 4.06
N LEU A 262 3.16 -18.96 4.33
CA LEU A 262 2.36 -19.56 5.41
C LEU A 262 2.01 -21.04 5.20
N ILE A 263 2.29 -21.63 4.03
CA ILE A 263 1.93 -23.02 3.69
C ILE A 263 3.13 -23.97 3.84
N ALA A 264 4.30 -23.59 3.31
CA ALA A 264 5.50 -24.43 3.32
C ALA A 264 6.73 -23.79 4.00
N GLY A 265 6.64 -22.54 4.47
CA GLY A 265 7.69 -21.85 5.23
C GLY A 265 8.96 -21.52 4.43
N THR A 266 8.89 -21.55 3.10
CA THR A 266 10.06 -21.36 2.21
C THR A 266 10.53 -19.90 2.11
N VAL A 267 9.61 -18.95 2.33
CA VAL A 267 9.87 -17.50 2.41
C VAL A 267 9.47 -17.01 3.81
N GLN A 268 10.29 -16.14 4.40
CA GLN A 268 10.00 -15.51 5.70
C GLN A 268 9.23 -14.20 5.51
N PRO A 269 8.46 -13.72 6.52
CA PRO A 269 7.88 -12.39 6.47
C PRO A 269 8.96 -11.32 6.29
N GLU A 270 8.69 -10.31 5.45
CA GLU A 270 9.60 -9.19 5.21
C GLU A 270 8.88 -7.93 4.74
N ALA A 271 9.47 -6.77 4.97
CA ALA A 271 9.06 -5.49 4.38
C ALA A 271 10.14 -4.99 3.42
N PHE A 272 9.75 -4.33 2.32
CA PHE A 272 10.64 -3.85 1.27
C PHE A 272 10.21 -2.48 0.76
N ILE A 273 11.17 -1.56 0.58
CA ILE A 273 10.96 -0.21 0.04
C ILE A 273 11.25 -0.22 -1.46
N TRP A 274 10.27 0.22 -2.27
CA TRP A 274 10.43 0.43 -3.73
C TRP A 274 10.61 1.91 -4.10
N ALA A 275 10.05 2.82 -3.29
CA ALA A 275 10.28 4.26 -3.32
C ALA A 275 10.36 4.78 -1.87
N PRO A 276 11.16 5.83 -1.57
CA PRO A 276 11.94 6.66 -2.49
C PRO A 276 13.19 5.94 -3.02
N ARG A 277 13.66 6.35 -4.22
CA ARG A 277 14.69 5.61 -4.99
C ARG A 277 16.04 5.41 -4.27
N LEU A 278 16.35 6.20 -3.25
CA LEU A 278 17.62 6.09 -2.50
C LEU A 278 17.56 5.04 -1.38
N GLU A 279 16.38 4.75 -0.85
CA GLU A 279 16.16 3.83 0.28
C GLU A 279 15.72 2.42 -0.16
N VAL A 280 15.84 2.12 -1.46
CA VAL A 280 15.37 0.85 -2.05
C VAL A 280 16.11 -0.36 -1.49
N GLY A 281 15.40 -1.18 -0.72
CA GLY A 281 15.96 -2.30 0.02
C GLY A 281 14.95 -2.95 0.97
N ARG A 282 15.40 -3.92 1.76
CA ARG A 282 14.59 -4.49 2.85
C ARG A 282 14.49 -3.47 3.99
N LEU A 283 13.28 -3.26 4.52
CA LEU A 283 13.07 -2.43 5.69
C LEU A 283 13.21 -3.27 6.96
N ASP A 284 14.31 -3.06 7.68
CA ASP A 284 14.57 -3.71 8.96
C ASP A 284 13.80 -3.03 10.10
N GLY A 285 13.47 -3.78 11.15
CA GLY A 285 12.76 -3.27 12.34
C GLY A 285 11.23 -3.32 12.27
N VAL A 286 10.65 -3.58 11.10
CA VAL A 286 9.22 -3.89 10.97
C VAL A 286 8.89 -5.21 11.65
N VAL A 287 7.90 -5.22 12.53
CA VAL A 287 7.37 -6.46 13.13
C VAL A 287 6.20 -6.94 12.28
N ILE A 288 6.19 -8.22 11.92
CA ILE A 288 5.16 -8.82 11.07
C ILE A 288 4.71 -10.15 11.69
N ALA A 289 3.40 -10.34 11.81
CA ALA A 289 2.78 -11.64 12.05
C ALA A 289 1.70 -11.89 11.00
N ALA A 290 1.50 -13.16 10.64
CA ALA A 290 0.47 -13.54 9.69
C ALA A 290 0.02 -14.99 9.92
N GLY A 291 -1.24 -15.28 9.60
CA GLY A 291 -1.87 -16.57 9.85
C GLY A 291 -2.96 -16.89 8.84
N LEU A 292 -3.05 -18.16 8.45
CA LEU A 292 -4.12 -18.64 7.58
C LEU A 292 -5.44 -18.74 8.35
N THR A 293 -6.53 -18.38 7.68
CA THR A 293 -7.91 -18.50 8.14
C THR A 293 -8.66 -19.55 7.32
N ALA A 294 -9.98 -19.68 7.51
CA ALA A 294 -10.79 -20.62 6.72
C ALA A 294 -11.06 -20.13 5.28
N ASP A 295 -10.85 -18.84 5.02
CA ASP A 295 -11.22 -18.13 3.79
C ASP A 295 -10.23 -16.99 3.47
N GLY A 296 -8.93 -17.31 3.45
CA GLY A 296 -7.81 -16.40 3.19
C GLY A 296 -6.89 -16.27 4.40
N TYR A 297 -6.33 -15.09 4.67
CA TYR A 297 -5.37 -14.88 5.77
C TYR A 297 -5.60 -13.61 6.61
N ILE A 298 -4.86 -13.49 7.70
CA ILE A 298 -4.63 -12.25 8.46
C ILE A 298 -3.15 -11.90 8.35
N ILE A 299 -2.83 -10.60 8.23
CA ILE A 299 -1.49 -10.05 8.40
C ILE A 299 -1.56 -8.82 9.32
N GLU A 300 -0.61 -8.72 10.24
CA GLU A 300 -0.44 -7.60 11.17
C GLU A 300 0.99 -7.08 11.05
N VAL A 301 1.12 -5.76 11.04
CA VAL A 301 2.37 -5.05 10.78
C VAL A 301 2.51 -3.89 11.77
N ALA A 302 3.67 -3.80 12.43
CA ALA A 302 4.10 -2.61 13.15
C ALA A 302 5.33 -2.01 12.43
N ILE A 303 5.15 -0.84 11.82
CA ILE A 303 6.18 -0.12 11.07
C ILE A 303 6.73 1.00 11.96
N PRO A 304 8.03 1.00 12.34
CA PRO A 304 8.57 2.06 13.19
C PRO A 304 8.53 3.42 12.48
N TRP A 305 7.98 4.46 13.12
CA TRP A 305 7.96 5.81 12.54
C TRP A 305 9.36 6.34 12.21
N SER A 306 10.34 5.99 13.05
CA SER A 306 11.76 6.29 12.83
C SER A 306 12.35 5.67 11.56
N ALA A 307 11.77 4.59 11.03
CA ALA A 307 12.17 3.97 9.77
C ALA A 307 11.61 4.70 8.53
N LEU A 308 10.62 5.58 8.73
CA LEU A 308 10.02 6.48 7.73
C LEU A 308 10.52 7.93 7.90
N GLY A 309 11.45 8.19 8.81
CA GLY A 309 11.90 9.55 9.17
C GLY A 309 10.86 10.39 9.94
N VAL A 310 9.72 9.81 10.32
CA VAL A 310 8.60 10.49 10.96
C VAL A 310 8.80 10.59 12.47
N THR A 311 8.35 11.70 13.05
CA THR A 311 8.00 11.81 14.48
C THR A 311 6.49 12.09 14.52
N PRO A 312 5.66 11.16 15.01
CA PRO A 312 4.21 11.27 14.87
C PRO A 312 3.62 12.32 15.82
N ALA A 313 2.50 12.91 15.43
CA ALA A 313 1.70 13.79 16.28
C ALA A 313 0.19 13.62 16.04
N ALA A 314 -0.60 13.76 17.11
CA ALA A 314 -2.05 13.79 16.99
C ALA A 314 -2.52 14.97 16.13
N GLY A 315 -3.36 14.69 15.13
CA GLY A 315 -3.80 15.63 14.11
C GLY A 315 -2.84 15.81 12.93
N GLN A 316 -1.76 15.03 12.84
CA GLN A 316 -0.89 15.00 11.66
C GLN A 316 -1.59 14.25 10.51
N THR A 317 -1.51 14.83 9.32
CA THR A 317 -2.05 14.25 8.07
C THR A 317 -0.91 13.89 7.13
N PHE A 318 -1.09 12.77 6.44
CA PHE A 318 -0.19 12.22 5.43
C PHE A 318 -0.99 11.95 4.15
N GLY A 319 -0.35 11.92 2.98
CA GLY A 319 -0.94 11.27 1.82
C GLY A 319 -0.76 9.76 1.95
N GLY A 320 -1.75 8.93 1.66
CA GLY A 320 -1.54 7.49 1.69
C GLY A 320 -2.73 6.61 1.35
N LEU A 321 -2.48 5.31 1.26
CA LEU A 321 -3.49 4.25 1.11
C LEU A 321 -2.91 2.86 1.39
N VAL A 322 -3.81 1.89 1.57
CA VAL A 322 -3.48 0.47 1.72
C VAL A 322 -4.09 -0.34 0.57
N SER A 323 -3.34 -1.34 0.10
CA SER A 323 -3.68 -2.19 -1.04
C SER A 323 -3.23 -3.64 -0.80
N VAL A 324 -3.84 -4.61 -1.49
CA VAL A 324 -3.42 -6.03 -1.43
C VAL A 324 -3.24 -6.58 -2.83
N SER A 325 -2.09 -7.21 -3.07
CA SER A 325 -1.77 -7.99 -4.28
C SER A 325 -2.24 -9.44 -4.10
N ASP A 326 -2.61 -10.09 -5.20
CA ASP A 326 -3.20 -11.44 -5.26
C ASP A 326 -2.44 -12.35 -6.24
N ASN A 327 -2.28 -13.63 -5.90
CA ASN A 327 -1.68 -14.66 -6.77
C ASN A 327 -2.25 -16.07 -6.55
N ASP A 328 -2.96 -16.64 -7.54
CA ASP A 328 -3.34 -18.06 -7.52
C ASP A 328 -2.17 -19.02 -7.89
N ASP A 329 -1.16 -18.58 -8.64
CA ASP A 329 -0.28 -19.52 -9.35
C ASP A 329 0.78 -20.16 -8.42
N VAL A 330 0.41 -21.29 -7.83
CA VAL A 330 1.28 -22.20 -7.04
C VAL A 330 2.54 -22.66 -7.77
N THR A 331 2.68 -22.38 -9.07
CA THR A 331 3.85 -22.68 -9.90
C THR A 331 4.65 -21.46 -10.36
N ALA A 332 4.16 -20.22 -10.15
CA ALA A 332 4.81 -19.00 -10.61
C ALA A 332 4.53 -17.77 -9.74
N ASN A 333 5.56 -16.95 -9.50
CA ASN A 333 5.40 -15.64 -8.88
C ASN A 333 4.84 -14.64 -9.90
N THR A 334 3.52 -14.41 -9.87
CA THR A 334 2.82 -13.44 -10.71
C THR A 334 1.81 -12.63 -9.91
N GLN A 335 1.76 -11.31 -10.14
CA GLN A 335 0.72 -10.45 -9.55
C GLN A 335 -0.50 -10.53 -10.46
N GLN A 336 -1.54 -11.25 -10.05
CA GLN A 336 -2.78 -11.40 -10.81
C GLN A 336 -3.65 -10.16 -10.66
N THR A 337 -4.25 -9.98 -9.48
CA THR A 337 -5.10 -8.83 -9.15
C THR A 337 -4.40 -7.92 -8.15
N VAL A 338 -4.82 -6.66 -8.07
CA VAL A 338 -4.52 -5.79 -6.93
C VAL A 338 -5.78 -5.05 -6.50
N VAL A 339 -6.23 -5.27 -5.26
CA VAL A 339 -7.35 -4.54 -4.66
C VAL A 339 -6.87 -3.33 -3.87
N SER A 340 -7.70 -2.29 -3.80
CA SER A 340 -7.35 -0.97 -3.28
C SER A 340 -8.43 -0.42 -2.35
N PHE A 341 -8.05 0.37 -1.35
CA PHE A 341 -8.98 1.26 -0.65
C PHE A 341 -9.41 2.43 -1.53
N ALA A 342 -8.53 2.90 -2.43
CA ALA A 342 -8.81 3.98 -3.37
C ALA A 342 -8.97 3.43 -4.81
N PRO A 343 -10.20 3.37 -5.37
CA PRO A 343 -10.47 2.88 -6.74
C PRO A 343 -9.71 3.60 -7.86
N GLY A 344 -9.37 4.87 -7.66
CA GLY A 344 -8.74 5.72 -8.67
C GLY A 344 -7.23 5.89 -8.50
N ARG A 345 -6.56 5.08 -7.66
CA ARG A 345 -5.13 5.28 -7.37
C ARG A 345 -4.26 5.07 -8.60
N ALA A 346 -3.21 5.87 -8.71
CA ALA A 346 -2.05 5.62 -9.52
C ALA A 346 -0.81 5.55 -8.62
N ILE A 347 -0.01 4.50 -8.79
CA ILE A 347 1.08 4.13 -7.86
C ILE A 347 2.20 5.19 -7.83
N HIS A 348 2.36 5.98 -8.89
CA HIS A 348 3.39 7.01 -8.99
C HIS A 348 2.84 8.46 -8.97
N ASP A 349 1.59 8.66 -8.56
CA ASP A 349 0.91 9.97 -8.54
C ASP A 349 0.18 10.16 -7.19
N PRO A 350 0.83 10.82 -6.21
CA PRO A 350 0.28 11.07 -4.88
C PRO A 350 -1.05 11.82 -4.86
N THR A 351 -1.35 12.63 -5.88
CA THR A 351 -2.63 13.37 -5.97
C THR A 351 -3.85 12.45 -6.08
N THR A 352 -3.64 11.16 -6.39
CA THR A 352 -4.68 10.14 -6.49
C THR A 352 -4.94 9.37 -5.19
N TRP A 353 -4.12 9.59 -4.15
CA TRP A 353 -4.18 8.86 -2.87
C TRP A 353 -5.28 9.44 -1.94
N ARG A 354 -5.22 9.17 -0.64
CA ARG A 354 -6.18 9.66 0.37
C ARG A 354 -5.44 10.38 1.48
N ASP A 355 -6.16 11.18 2.26
CA ASP A 355 -5.62 11.67 3.52
C ASP A 355 -5.54 10.50 4.50
N LEU A 356 -4.45 10.40 5.24
CA LEU A 356 -4.23 9.44 6.32
C LEU A 356 -3.91 10.25 7.57
N VAL A 357 -4.84 10.23 8.54
CA VAL A 357 -4.90 11.20 9.66
C VAL A 357 -4.67 10.47 10.98
N LEU A 358 -3.68 10.92 11.74
CA LEU A 358 -3.43 10.43 13.10
C LEU A 358 -4.46 11.02 14.07
N LEU A 359 -5.40 10.21 14.56
CA LEU A 359 -6.40 10.66 15.54
C LEU A 359 -5.76 10.93 16.91
N ALA A 360 -6.37 11.81 17.69
CA ALA A 360 -5.97 12.07 19.07
C ALA A 360 -6.41 10.95 20.05
N PRO A 361 -5.77 10.83 21.24
CA PRO A 361 -6.19 9.96 22.33
C PRO A 361 -7.57 10.29 22.94
#